data_AF-A0A937YX02-F1
#
_entry.id   AF-A0A937YX02-F1
#
_cell.length_a   1.000
_cell.length_b   1.000
_cell.length_c   1.000
_cell.angle_alpha   90.00
_cell.angle_beta   90.00
_cell.angle_gamma   90.00
#
_symmetry.space_group_name_H-M   'P 1'
#
loop_
_entity.id
_entity.type
_entity.pdbx_description
1 polymer ?
#
loop_
_entity_poly.entity_id
_entity_poly.type
_entity_poly.pdbx_seq_one_letter_code
_entity_poly.pdbx_strand_id
1 'polypeptide(L)'
;MRAMRCDAARGLLAEFQLGALVGRRRDEVAAHVAACEACRAELAALGGTAGLLDASEPLRPSRDLWQQVAAQLKPRATARAWWRALAPSTPRAAYAVAAAIVLIVALLVLFPIHLSNGPDGVLPHATDDDAALLAQWHAEASLTSALGNLPALALVAAEADRRQGVSPE
;
A
#
# COMPACT_ATOMS: atom_id res chain seq x y z
N MET A 1 -8.89 6.51 32.42
CA MET A 1 -8.87 6.23 30.97
C MET A 1 -8.52 7.52 30.25
N ARG A 2 -7.48 7.52 29.42
CA ARG A 2 -7.06 8.72 28.68
C ARG A 2 -8.06 8.90 27.54
N ALA A 3 -8.86 9.96 27.58
CA ALA A 3 -9.79 10.26 26.49
C ALA A 3 -9.00 10.60 25.22
N MET A 4 -9.38 10.01 24.10
CA MET A 4 -8.84 10.35 22.79
C MET A 4 -9.11 11.83 22.49
N ARG A 5 -8.13 12.53 21.91
CA ARG A 5 -8.26 13.93 21.49
C ARG A 5 -8.95 14.01 20.14
N CYS A 6 -9.68 15.10 19.88
CA CYS A 6 -10.41 15.28 18.62
C CYS A 6 -9.49 15.17 17.40
N ASP A 7 -8.30 15.80 17.42
CA ASP A 7 -7.40 15.77 16.26
C ASP A 7 -6.92 14.35 15.93
N ALA A 8 -6.67 13.54 16.97
CA ALA A 8 -6.33 12.13 16.80
C ALA A 8 -7.52 11.30 16.28
N ALA A 9 -8.74 11.60 16.73
CA ALA A 9 -9.94 10.94 16.23
C ALA A 9 -10.21 11.28 14.76
N ARG A 10 -10.09 12.57 14.37
CA ARG A 10 -10.29 13.04 12.99
C ARG A 10 -9.39 12.33 11.99
N GLY A 11 -8.11 12.18 12.33
CA GLY A 11 -7.15 11.45 11.50
C GLY A 11 -7.52 9.98 11.26
N LEU A 12 -8.40 9.41 12.07
CA LEU A 12 -8.83 8.01 12.00
C LEU A 12 -10.27 7.83 11.49
N LEU A 13 -11.03 8.90 11.24
CA LEU A 13 -12.46 8.78 10.88
C LEU A 13 -12.67 8.08 9.54
N ALA A 14 -11.79 8.30 8.55
CA ALA A 14 -11.89 7.64 7.25
C ALA A 14 -11.68 6.12 7.37
N GLU A 15 -10.64 5.69 8.09
CA GLU A 15 -10.36 4.28 8.35
C GLU A 15 -11.46 3.63 9.19
N PHE A 16 -12.02 4.38 10.14
CA PHE A 16 -13.16 3.94 10.93
C PHE A 16 -14.40 3.71 10.06
N GLN A 17 -14.72 4.67 9.16
CA GLN A 17 -15.86 4.59 8.24
C GLN A 17 -15.73 3.41 7.26
N LEU A 18 -14.51 3.15 6.78
CA LEU A 18 -14.22 2.03 5.88
C LEU A 18 -14.11 0.67 6.60
N GLY A 19 -14.24 0.64 7.93
CA GLY A 19 -14.10 -0.59 8.71
C GLY A 19 -12.66 -1.14 8.77
N ALA A 20 -11.66 -0.33 8.42
CA ALA A 20 -10.25 -0.71 8.42
C ALA A 20 -9.64 -0.73 9.84
N LEU A 21 -10.24 -0.02 10.80
CA LEU A 21 -9.83 -0.06 12.20
C LEU A 21 -10.30 -1.34 12.90
N VAL A 22 -9.40 -1.93 13.69
CA VAL A 22 -9.66 -3.16 14.44
C VAL A 22 -9.30 -3.02 15.93
N GLY A 23 -9.97 -3.82 16.76
CA GLY A 23 -9.71 -3.93 18.19
C GLY A 23 -9.76 -2.59 18.92
N ARG A 24 -8.83 -2.38 19.85
CA ARG A 24 -8.82 -1.24 20.77
C ARG A 24 -8.94 0.12 20.09
N ARG A 25 -8.28 0.33 18.94
CA ARG A 25 -8.33 1.61 18.22
C ARG A 25 -9.74 1.92 17.71
N ARG A 26 -10.43 0.90 17.20
CA ARG A 26 -11.83 1.04 16.76
C ARG A 26 -12.71 1.43 17.94
N ASP A 27 -12.54 0.77 19.09
CA ASP A 27 -13.34 1.04 20.28
C ASP A 27 -13.09 2.45 20.83
N GLU A 28 -11.84 2.91 20.83
CA GLU A 28 -11.48 4.27 21.27
C GLU A 28 -12.08 5.35 20.37
N VAL A 29 -12.02 5.18 19.04
CA VAL A 29 -12.65 6.09 18.08
C VAL A 29 -14.17 6.06 18.22
N ALA A 30 -14.77 4.88 18.35
CA ALA A 30 -16.21 4.72 18.53
C ALA A 30 -16.71 5.43 19.81
N ALA A 31 -16.00 5.25 20.92
CA ALA A 31 -16.32 5.93 22.18
C ALA A 31 -16.19 7.45 22.04
N HIS A 32 -15.16 7.94 21.33
CA HIS A 32 -15.00 9.38 21.10
C HIS A 32 -16.12 9.96 20.23
N VAL A 33 -16.46 9.34 19.10
CA VAL A 33 -17.53 9.78 18.19
C VAL A 33 -18.90 9.74 18.88
N ALA A 34 -19.13 8.78 19.77
CA ALA A 34 -20.34 8.73 20.58
C ALA A 34 -20.46 9.96 21.49
N ALA A 35 -19.35 10.43 22.07
CA ALA A 35 -19.33 11.55 23.01
C ALA A 35 -19.13 12.94 22.37
N CYS A 36 -18.60 13.03 21.14
CA CYS A 36 -18.21 14.29 20.50
C CYS A 36 -19.08 14.61 19.27
N GLU A 37 -19.87 15.67 19.36
CA GLU A 37 -20.75 16.12 18.26
C GLU A 37 -19.98 16.54 17.01
N ALA A 38 -18.85 17.25 17.17
CA ALA A 38 -18.03 17.70 16.04
C ALA A 38 -17.48 16.52 15.22
N CYS A 39 -16.92 15.51 15.89
CA CYS A 39 -16.42 14.31 15.20
C CYS A 39 -17.54 13.47 14.58
N ARG A 40 -18.75 13.51 15.16
CA ARG A 40 -19.93 12.85 14.59
C ARG A 40 -20.41 13.53 13.31
N ALA A 41 -20.43 14.87 13.29
CA ALA A 41 -20.78 15.64 12.10
C ALA A 41 -19.78 15.41 10.96
N GLU A 42 -18.49 15.35 11.28
CA GLU A 42 -17.43 15.06 10.31
C GLU A 42 -17.54 13.64 9.75
N LEU A 43 -17.80 12.64 10.61
CA LEU A 43 -18.04 11.27 10.17
C LEU A 43 -19.27 11.17 9.25
N ALA A 44 -20.34 11.92 9.54
CA ALA A 44 -21.52 11.99 8.68
C ALA A 44 -21.21 12.63 7.31
N ALA A 45 -20.37 13.67 7.27
CA ALA A 45 -19.91 14.29 6.03
C ALA A 45 -19.11 13.30 5.16
N LEU A 46 -18.24 12.49 5.77
CA LEU A 46 -17.53 11.39 5.10
C LEU A 46 -18.48 10.31 4.60
N GLY A 47 -19.52 9.97 5.35
CA GLY A 47 -20.56 9.02 4.91
C GLY A 47 -21.38 9.55 3.72
N GLY A 48 -21.64 10.85 3.66
CA GLY A 48 -22.37 11.48 2.57
C GLY A 48 -21.69 11.33 1.21
N THR A 49 -20.35 11.40 1.15
CA THR A 49 -19.61 11.19 -0.10
C THR A 49 -19.63 9.74 -0.56
N ALA A 50 -19.55 8.78 0.37
CA ALA A 50 -19.69 7.36 0.06
C ALA A 50 -21.10 7.03 -0.49
N GLY A 51 -22.14 7.66 0.08
CA GLY A 51 -23.52 7.49 -0.42
C GLY A 51 -23.72 7.94 -1.87
N LEU A 52 -22.97 8.94 -2.35
CA LEU A 52 -23.00 9.34 -3.76
C LEU A 52 -22.40 8.28 -4.69
N LEU A 53 -21.42 7.52 -4.20
CA LEU A 53 -20.83 6.41 -4.94
C LEU A 53 -21.77 5.20 -4.95
N ASP A 54 -22.42 4.89 -3.83
CA ASP A 54 -23.39 3.78 -3.75
C ASP A 54 -24.65 4.05 -4.59
N ALA A 55 -25.01 5.32 -4.80
CA ALA A 55 -26.11 5.69 -5.69
C ALA A 55 -25.81 5.45 -7.18
N SER A 56 -24.58 5.12 -7.54
CA SER A 56 -24.22 4.77 -8.92
C SER A 56 -24.56 3.31 -9.24
N GLU A 57 -25.20 3.09 -10.38
CA GLU A 57 -25.53 1.73 -10.85
C GLU A 57 -24.24 0.92 -11.01
N PRO A 58 -24.09 -0.24 -10.34
CA PRO A 58 -22.90 -1.06 -10.48
C PRO A 58 -22.75 -1.52 -11.93
N LEU A 59 -21.68 -1.10 -12.60
CA LEU A 59 -21.36 -1.63 -13.93
C LEU A 59 -21.03 -3.12 -13.81
N ARG A 60 -21.82 -3.96 -14.46
CA ARG A 60 -21.53 -5.39 -14.56
C ARG A 60 -20.36 -5.57 -15.53
N PRO A 61 -19.19 -6.06 -15.09
CA PRO A 61 -18.07 -6.30 -16.00
C PRO A 61 -18.46 -7.35 -17.04
N SER A 62 -17.90 -7.24 -18.25
CA SER A 62 -18.05 -8.28 -19.26
C SER A 62 -17.41 -9.58 -18.77
N ARG A 63 -17.94 -10.73 -19.20
CA ARG A 63 -17.40 -12.05 -18.81
C ARG A 63 -15.92 -12.22 -19.19
N ASP A 64 -15.49 -11.51 -20.23
CA ASP A 64 -14.12 -11.60 -20.77
C ASP A 64 -13.16 -10.58 -20.16
N LEU A 65 -13.64 -9.61 -19.36
CA LEU A 65 -12.80 -8.56 -18.76
C LEU A 65 -11.64 -9.17 -17.97
N TRP A 66 -11.93 -10.20 -17.17
CA TRP A 66 -10.90 -10.86 -16.39
C TRP A 66 -9.84 -11.54 -17.27
N GLN A 67 -10.22 -12.13 -18.40
CA GLN A 67 -9.27 -12.73 -19.33
C GLN A 67 -8.36 -11.67 -19.96
N GLN A 68 -8.92 -10.51 -20.33
CA GLN A 68 -8.15 -9.40 -20.88
C GLN A 68 -7.16 -8.83 -19.85
N VAL A 69 -7.59 -8.64 -18.60
CA VAL A 69 -6.72 -8.20 -17.50
C VAL A 69 -5.62 -9.23 -17.26
N ALA A 70 -5.98 -10.51 -17.14
CA ALA A 70 -5.02 -11.59 -16.91
C ALA A 70 -3.97 -11.69 -18.01
N ALA A 71 -4.35 -11.46 -19.28
CA ALA A 71 -3.43 -11.46 -20.41
C ALA A 71 -2.39 -10.32 -20.35
N GLN A 72 -2.74 -9.19 -19.73
CA GLN A 72 -1.84 -8.04 -19.57
C GLN A 72 -0.97 -8.11 -18.31
N LEU A 73 -1.33 -8.94 -17.33
CA LEU A 73 -0.51 -9.14 -16.15
C LEU A 73 0.78 -9.88 -16.53
N LYS A 74 1.91 -9.17 -16.50
CA LYS A 74 3.23 -9.81 -16.63
C LYS A 74 3.37 -10.84 -15.50
N PRO A 75 3.68 -12.11 -15.80
CA PRO A 75 4.02 -13.08 -14.77
C PRO A 75 5.18 -12.50 -13.98
N ARG A 76 4.95 -12.16 -12.71
CA ARG A 76 6.05 -11.83 -11.82
C ARG A 76 6.89 -13.08 -11.76
N ALA A 77 8.13 -13.03 -12.28
CA ALA A 77 9.07 -14.12 -12.19
C ALA A 77 9.21 -14.46 -10.71
N THR A 78 8.48 -15.49 -10.28
CA THR A 78 8.43 -15.85 -8.87
C THR A 78 9.83 -16.25 -8.48
N ALA A 79 10.25 -15.85 -7.27
CA ALA A 79 11.55 -16.21 -6.73
C ALA A 79 11.83 -17.71 -6.94
N ARG A 80 10.82 -18.57 -6.86
CA ARG A 80 10.92 -20.01 -7.16
C ARG A 80 11.68 -20.40 -8.43
N ALA A 81 11.67 -19.61 -9.50
CA ALA A 81 12.41 -19.92 -10.72
C ALA A 81 13.94 -19.89 -10.49
N TRP A 82 14.44 -18.91 -9.72
CA TRP A 82 15.87 -18.84 -9.42
C TRP A 82 16.30 -19.86 -8.36
N TRP A 83 15.50 -20.12 -7.33
CA TRP A 83 15.82 -21.17 -6.33
C TRP A 83 15.88 -22.56 -6.96
N ARG A 84 15.07 -22.84 -7.99
CA ARG A 84 15.15 -24.10 -8.75
C ARG A 84 16.38 -24.17 -9.65
N ALA A 85 16.85 -23.04 -10.18
CA ALA A 85 18.12 -22.99 -10.91
C ALA A 85 19.34 -23.20 -10.00
N LEU A 86 19.22 -22.86 -8.71
CA LEU A 86 20.23 -23.12 -7.69
C LEU A 86 20.11 -24.51 -7.03
N ALA A 87 19.09 -25.30 -7.39
CA ALA A 87 18.96 -26.64 -6.84
C ALA A 87 20.13 -27.51 -7.34
N PRO A 88 20.88 -28.16 -6.43
CA PRO A 88 22.01 -29.00 -6.83
C PRO A 88 21.49 -30.22 -7.59
N SER A 89 21.59 -30.19 -8.92
CA SER A 89 21.14 -31.27 -9.81
C SER A 89 22.11 -32.45 -9.86
N THR A 90 23.24 -32.37 -9.17
CA THR A 90 24.27 -33.41 -9.16
C THR A 90 24.56 -33.89 -7.74
N PRO A 91 24.83 -35.19 -7.54
CA PRO A 91 25.12 -35.74 -6.22
C PRO A 91 26.38 -35.13 -5.59
N ARG A 92 27.32 -34.64 -6.39
CA ARG A 92 28.52 -33.92 -5.92
C ARG A 92 28.18 -32.59 -5.25
N ALA A 93 27.20 -31.86 -5.79
CA ALA A 93 26.78 -30.57 -5.22
C ALA A 93 26.01 -30.77 -3.89
N ALA A 94 25.32 -31.90 -3.72
CA ALA A 94 24.68 -32.25 -2.44
C ALA A 94 25.70 -32.41 -1.31
N TYR A 95 26.84 -33.08 -1.55
CA TYR A 95 27.92 -33.22 -0.56
C TYR A 95 28.59 -31.88 -0.24
N ALA A 96 28.76 -30.99 -1.23
CA ALA A 96 29.32 -29.66 -1.01
C ALA A 96 28.42 -28.78 -0.13
N VAL A 97 27.10 -28.83 -0.34
CA VAL A 97 26.12 -28.12 0.51
C VAL A 97 26.12 -28.68 1.93
N ALA A 98 26.15 -30.02 2.08
CA ALA A 98 26.22 -30.65 3.40
C ALA A 98 27.50 -30.24 4.16
N ALA A 99 28.65 -30.24 3.48
CA ALA A 99 29.92 -29.80 4.07
C ALA A 99 29.88 -28.32 4.48
N ALA A 100 29.31 -27.44 3.65
CA ALA A 100 29.16 -26.03 3.96
C ALA A 100 28.25 -25.79 5.18
N ILE A 101 27.13 -26.52 5.29
CA ILE A 101 26.22 -26.45 6.45
C ILE A 101 26.96 -26.87 7.72
N VAL A 102 27.69 -28.00 7.69
CA VAL A 102 28.48 -28.47 8.84
C VAL A 102 29.50 -27.43 9.25
N LEU A 103 30.17 -26.78 8.28
CA LEU A 103 31.16 -25.74 8.55
C LEU A 103 30.52 -24.49 9.17
N ILE A 104 29.36 -24.04 8.67
CA ILE A 104 28.61 -22.92 9.23
C ILE A 104 28.14 -23.23 10.65
N VAL A 105 27.60 -24.42 10.90
CA VAL A 105 27.18 -24.85 12.24
C VAL A 105 28.37 -24.90 13.19
N ALA A 106 29.50 -25.47 12.75
CA ALA A 106 30.73 -25.47 13.53
C ALA A 106 31.19 -24.06 13.86
N LEU A 107 31.16 -23.14 12.88
CA LEU A 107 31.46 -21.71 13.09
C LEU A 107 30.50 -21.06 14.08
N LEU A 108 29.19 -21.29 13.99
CA LEU A 108 28.21 -20.71 14.92
C LEU A 108 28.37 -21.23 16.35
N VAL A 109 28.82 -22.47 16.53
CA VAL A 109 29.06 -23.07 17.85
C VAL A 109 30.41 -22.62 18.43
N LEU A 110 31.46 -22.54 17.61
CA LEU A 110 32.81 -22.17 18.02
C LEU A 110 33.00 -20.66 18.17
N PHE A 111 32.31 -19.88 17.34
CA PHE A 111 32.22 -18.43 17.43
C PHE A 111 30.79 -18.09 17.83
N PRO A 112 30.49 -17.91 19.13
CA PRO A 112 29.24 -17.33 19.55
C PRO A 112 29.22 -15.89 19.02
N ILE A 113 28.69 -15.73 17.81
CA ILE A 113 28.41 -14.42 17.22
C ILE A 113 27.43 -13.80 18.21
N HIS A 114 27.90 -12.80 18.94
CA HIS A 114 27.04 -11.95 19.75
C HIS A 114 26.19 -11.16 18.74
N LEU A 115 25.18 -11.84 18.18
CA LEU A 115 24.09 -11.25 17.45
C LEU A 115 23.47 -10.33 18.49
N SER A 116 23.88 -9.06 18.45
CA SER A 116 23.21 -8.00 19.18
C SER A 116 21.75 -8.18 18.81
N ASN A 117 20.94 -8.63 19.76
CA ASN A 117 19.50 -8.70 19.61
C ASN A 117 19.12 -7.28 19.20
N GLY A 118 18.80 -7.10 17.91
CA GLY A 118 18.36 -5.81 17.41
C GLY A 118 17.21 -5.40 18.33
N PRO A 119 17.20 -4.15 18.82
CA PRO A 119 16.18 -3.68 19.74
C PRO A 119 14.82 -4.11 19.18
N ASP A 120 14.09 -4.82 20.03
CA ASP A 120 12.84 -5.52 19.76
C ASP A 120 12.02 -4.82 18.68
N GLY A 121 11.46 -5.60 17.75
CA GLY A 121 10.66 -5.15 16.60
C GLY A 121 9.41 -4.35 16.97
N VAL A 122 9.61 -3.18 17.55
CA VAL A 122 8.69 -2.07 17.56
C VAL A 122 8.71 -1.57 16.13
N LEU A 123 7.74 -2.02 15.34
CA LEU A 123 7.37 -1.30 14.12
C LEU A 123 7.22 0.17 14.52
N PRO A 124 7.94 1.11 13.88
CA PRO A 124 7.80 2.52 14.17
C PRO A 124 6.32 2.88 14.04
N HIS A 125 5.70 3.25 15.16
CA HIS A 125 4.51 4.08 15.15
C HIS A 125 4.81 5.27 14.22
N ALA A 126 4.10 5.34 13.09
CA ALA A 126 4.24 6.40 12.12
C ALA A 126 4.15 7.74 12.85
N THR A 127 5.28 8.43 12.97
CA THR A 127 5.33 9.76 13.55
C THR A 127 4.87 10.77 12.49
N ASP A 128 4.59 12.00 12.89
CA ASP A 128 4.28 13.07 11.95
C ASP A 128 5.41 13.27 10.91
N ASP A 129 6.65 12.91 11.25
CA ASP A 129 7.80 12.92 10.35
C ASP A 129 7.74 11.81 9.28
N ASP A 130 7.21 10.62 9.63
CA ASP A 130 7.02 9.53 8.67
C ASP A 130 5.92 9.87 7.64
N ALA A 131 4.91 10.63 8.04
CA ALA A 131 3.87 11.13 7.14
C ALA A 131 4.43 12.14 6.13
N ALA A 132 5.33 13.02 6.56
CA ALA A 132 6.04 13.93 5.68
C ALA A 132 6.98 13.19 4.72
N LEU A 133 7.66 12.15 5.20
CA LEU A 133 8.54 11.30 4.38
C LEU A 133 7.75 10.55 3.30
N LEU A 134 6.58 9.99 3.65
CA LEU A 134 5.67 9.34 2.70
C LEU A 134 5.12 10.34 1.68
N ALA A 135 4.72 11.54 2.11
CA ALA A 135 4.24 12.58 1.21
C ALA A 135 5.34 13.01 0.21
N GLN A 136 6.59 13.14 0.67
CA GLN A 136 7.72 13.47 -0.18
C GLN A 136 8.02 12.35 -1.20
N TRP A 137 7.97 11.09 -0.77
CA TRP A 137 8.14 9.94 -1.65
C TRP A 137 7.05 9.87 -2.73
N HIS A 138 5.79 10.17 -2.36
CA HIS A 138 4.68 10.25 -3.31
C HIS A 138 4.80 11.44 -4.27
N ALA A 139 5.35 12.57 -3.83
CA ALA A 139 5.63 13.72 -4.70
C ALA A 139 6.67 13.37 -5.78
N GLU A 140 7.76 12.68 -5.41
CA GLU A 140 8.78 12.26 -6.37
C GLU A 140 8.27 11.18 -7.35
N ALA A 141 7.47 10.23 -6.85
CA ALA A 141 6.87 9.19 -7.68
C ALA A 141 5.82 9.75 -8.66
N SER A 142 5.06 10.76 -8.26
CA SER A 142 4.09 11.42 -9.14
C SER A 142 4.77 12.27 -10.21
N LEU A 143 5.85 12.99 -9.86
CA LEU A 143 6.63 13.79 -10.82
C LEU A 143 7.26 12.92 -11.93
N THR A 144 7.76 11.73 -11.58
CA THR A 144 8.31 10.79 -12.57
C THR A 144 7.23 10.20 -13.49
N SER A 145 6.02 9.97 -12.98
CA SER A 145 4.87 9.54 -13.81
C SER A 145 4.29 10.66 -14.67
N ALA A 146 4.30 11.91 -14.19
CA ALA A 146 3.84 13.08 -14.92
C ALA A 146 4.78 13.43 -16.09
N LEU A 147 6.09 13.34 -15.88
CA LEU A 147 7.09 13.55 -16.93
C LEU A 147 7.05 12.44 -18.00
N GLY A 148 6.72 11.20 -17.62
CA GLY A 148 6.50 10.09 -18.57
C GLY A 148 5.28 10.27 -19.49
N ASN A 149 4.29 11.07 -19.08
CA ASN A 149 3.04 11.32 -19.80
C ASN A 149 2.95 12.70 -20.47
N LEU A 150 4.04 13.48 -20.52
CA LEU A 150 4.12 14.76 -21.23
C LEU A 150 3.55 14.73 -22.67
N PRO A 151 3.83 13.71 -23.52
CA PRO A 151 3.24 13.67 -24.85
C PRO A 151 1.72 13.43 -24.84
N ALA A 152 1.19 12.71 -23.84
CA ALA A 152 -0.24 12.48 -23.70
C ALA A 152 -0.99 13.74 -23.25
N LEU A 153 -0.41 14.52 -22.33
CA LEU A 153 -0.95 15.81 -21.91
C LEU A 153 -0.95 16.85 -23.03
N ALA A 154 0.11 16.87 -23.86
CA ALA A 154 0.15 17.73 -25.05
C ALA A 154 -0.94 17.37 -26.07
N LEU A 155 -1.24 16.07 -26.25
CA LEU A 155 -2.30 15.62 -27.14
C LEU A 155 -3.70 16.03 -26.64
N VAL A 156 -3.95 15.92 -25.33
CA VAL A 156 -5.24 16.32 -24.72
C VAL A 156 -5.42 17.84 -24.78
N ALA A 157 -4.36 18.62 -24.56
CA ALA A 157 -4.41 20.08 -24.68
C ALA A 157 -4.69 20.51 -26.14
N ALA A 158 -4.07 19.87 -27.13
CA ALA A 158 -4.33 20.13 -28.54
C ALA A 158 -5.76 19.75 -28.97
N GLU A 159 -6.33 18.71 -28.37
CA GLU A 159 -7.71 18.29 -28.65
C GLU A 159 -8.75 19.21 -28.00
N ALA A 160 -8.45 19.77 -26.81
CA ALA A 160 -9.30 20.74 -26.15
C ALA A 160 -9.40 22.06 -26.94
N ASP A 161 -8.30 22.51 -27.52
CA ASP A 161 -8.24 23.72 -28.35
C ASP A 161 -9.06 23.57 -29.64
N ARG A 162 -9.00 22.41 -30.30
CA ARG A 162 -9.84 22.09 -31.48
C ARG A 162 -11.33 22.11 -31.19
N ARG A 163 -11.76 21.76 -29.97
CA ARG A 163 -13.18 21.78 -29.58
C ARG A 163 -13.70 23.18 -29.25
N GLN A 164 -12.83 24.10 -28.83
CA GLN A 164 -13.22 25.48 -28.54
C GLN A 164 -13.26 26.36 -29.81
N GLY A 165 -12.60 25.93 -30.90
CA GLY A 165 -12.62 26.63 -32.20
C GLY A 165 -13.87 26.42 -33.06
N VAL A 166 -14.87 25.64 -32.62
CA VAL A 166 -16.14 25.46 -33.36
C VAL A 166 -17.21 26.39 -32.76
N SER A 167 -17.20 27.65 -33.21
CA SER A 167 -18.30 28.58 -32.95
C SER A 167 -19.36 28.42 -34.04
N PRO A 168 -20.63 28.09 -33.71
CA PRO A 168 -21.70 28.15 -34.69
C PRO A 168 -22.11 29.61 -34.88
N GLU A 169 -22.10 30.06 -36.14
CA GLU A 169 -22.74 31.32 -36.59
C GLU A 169 -24.25 31.35 -36.29
#